data_AF-A0A1Y2BZS0-F1
#
_entry.id   AF-A0A1Y2BZS0-F1
#
_cell.length_a   1.000
_cell.length_b   1.000
_cell.length_c   1.000
_cell.angle_alpha   90.00
_cell.angle_beta   90.00
_cell.angle_gamma   90.00
#
_symmetry.space_group_name_H-M   'P 1'
#
loop_
_entity.id
_entity.type
_entity.pdbx_description
1 polymer ?
#
loop_
_entity_poly.entity_id
_entity_poly.type
_entity_poly.pdbx_seq_one_letter_code
_entity_poly.pdbx_strand_id
1 'polypeptide(L)'
;MSLLARNLSKQVFTRQSRRHFSVSPFAPGPPSPRVLGFLGLAPFVGTTAAAIVAPEFTFLAMEVQSVYSTTILSFMGAVHYGLAMAEYGNIGLNQSNAVRYSLSVTPALVAFFATILGNVPTALAVHLVSYNALLWADLVAARKGLVPSWYPGMRIWLTGIVSASIGGMLYLGYTKDQKDKEVVEGKSA
;
A
#
# COMPACT_ATOMS: atom_id res chain seq x y z
N MET A 1 28.13 26.46 -29.31
CA MET A 1 27.09 26.15 -28.30
C MET A 1 27.78 25.71 -27.02
N SER A 2 27.65 26.55 -25.99
CA SER A 2 28.69 26.91 -25.02
C SER A 2 28.77 25.96 -23.80
N LEU A 3 29.99 25.80 -23.27
CA LEU A 3 30.31 25.18 -21.97
C LEU A 3 29.37 25.63 -20.82
N LEU A 4 28.78 26.82 -20.93
CA LEU A 4 27.75 27.35 -20.04
C LEU A 4 26.51 26.46 -19.95
N ALA A 5 26.02 25.88 -21.04
CA ALA A 5 24.84 25.00 -21.04
C ALA A 5 25.12 23.66 -20.33
N ARG A 6 26.36 23.15 -20.44
CA ARG A 6 26.82 21.94 -19.74
C ARG A 6 27.04 22.18 -18.24
N ASN A 7 27.44 23.38 -17.84
CA ASN A 7 27.58 23.73 -16.43
C ASN A 7 26.22 24.00 -15.78
N LEU A 8 25.25 24.57 -16.50
CA LEU A 8 23.89 24.77 -15.99
C LEU A 8 23.16 23.43 -15.78
N SER A 9 23.33 22.44 -16.66
CA SER A 9 22.76 21.10 -16.43
C SER A 9 23.37 20.41 -15.21
N LYS A 10 24.70 20.52 -15.03
CA LYS A 10 25.37 20.04 -13.82
C LYS A 10 24.93 20.79 -12.57
N GLN A 11 24.69 22.11 -12.64
CA GLN A 11 24.27 22.91 -11.49
C GLN A 11 22.80 22.69 -11.09
N VAL A 12 21.91 22.48 -12.05
CA VAL A 12 20.52 22.05 -11.76
C VAL A 12 20.51 20.67 -11.09
N PHE A 13 21.37 19.76 -11.56
CA PHE A 13 21.50 18.41 -11.00
C PHE A 13 22.13 18.41 -9.60
N THR A 14 23.12 19.27 -9.32
CA THR A 14 23.75 19.35 -7.99
C THR A 14 22.91 20.08 -6.94
N ARG A 15 21.95 20.94 -7.34
CA ARG A 15 21.09 21.66 -6.38
C ARG A 15 20.06 20.78 -5.67
N GLN A 16 19.81 19.57 -6.18
CA GLN A 16 18.86 18.63 -5.58
C GLN A 16 19.48 17.82 -4.42
N SER A 17 20.80 17.85 -4.26
CA SER A 17 21.59 16.98 -3.36
C SER A 17 21.55 17.36 -1.86
N ARG A 18 20.87 18.44 -1.47
CA ARG A 18 20.72 18.82 -0.05
C ARG A 18 19.25 19.08 0.33
N ARG A 19 18.34 18.20 -0.07
CA ARG A 19 16.99 18.24 0.49
C ARG A 19 16.99 17.47 1.81
N HIS A 20 16.80 18.19 2.90
CA HIS A 20 16.45 17.61 4.20
C HIS A 20 15.34 16.58 3.99
N PHE A 21 15.59 15.33 4.39
CA PHE A 21 14.61 14.26 4.39
C PHE A 21 13.55 14.57 5.46
N SER A 22 12.48 15.26 5.06
CA SER A 22 11.33 15.52 5.90
C SER A 22 10.25 14.50 5.55
N VAL A 23 9.91 13.62 6.50
CA VAL A 23 8.80 12.66 6.39
C VAL A 23 7.46 13.35 6.71
N SER A 24 7.30 14.62 6.29
CA SER A 24 6.07 15.35 6.60
C SER A 24 4.95 14.83 5.70
N PRO A 25 3.81 14.40 6.27
CA PRO A 25 2.67 13.95 5.48
C PRO A 25 2.04 15.06 4.62
N PHE A 26 2.34 16.31 4.97
CA PHE A 26 1.91 17.50 4.25
C PHE A 26 3.04 18.17 3.46
N ALA A 27 4.16 17.47 3.21
CA ALA A 27 5.25 18.01 2.39
C ALA A 27 4.68 18.46 1.04
N PRO A 28 4.99 19.68 0.54
CA PRO A 28 4.44 20.21 -0.71
C PRO A 28 4.60 19.20 -1.86
N GLY A 29 3.48 18.80 -2.43
CA GLY A 29 3.37 17.75 -3.44
C GLY A 29 2.09 17.98 -4.25
N PRO A 30 1.97 17.37 -5.43
CA PRO A 30 0.80 17.54 -6.28
C PRO A 30 -0.48 17.15 -5.53
N PRO A 31 -1.59 17.90 -5.68
CA PRO A 31 -2.83 17.59 -4.97
C PRO A 31 -3.49 16.31 -5.48
N SER A 32 -3.31 15.97 -6.77
CA SER A 32 -4.01 14.85 -7.40
C SER A 32 -3.71 13.48 -6.79
N PRO A 33 -2.45 13.06 -6.50
CA PRO A 33 -2.21 11.74 -5.90
C PRO A 33 -2.73 11.64 -4.47
N ARG A 34 -2.79 12.77 -3.74
CA ARG A 34 -3.36 12.79 -2.39
C ARG A 34 -4.86 12.57 -2.43
N VAL A 35 -5.57 13.35 -3.25
CA VAL A 35 -7.03 13.23 -3.39
C VAL A 35 -7.39 11.83 -3.82
N LEU A 36 -6.74 11.30 -4.87
CA LEU A 36 -6.98 9.94 -5.35
C LEU A 36 -6.60 8.89 -4.31
N GLY A 37 -5.50 9.08 -3.58
CA GLY A 37 -5.08 8.17 -2.51
C GLY A 37 -6.10 8.08 -1.38
N PHE A 38 -6.61 9.22 -0.89
CA PHE A 38 -7.64 9.25 0.15
C PHE A 38 -9.00 8.75 -0.35
N LEU A 39 -9.38 9.07 -1.59
CA LEU A 39 -10.59 8.51 -2.20
C LEU A 39 -10.52 6.98 -2.32
N GLY A 40 -9.33 6.44 -2.60
CA GLY A 40 -9.08 5.00 -2.61
C GLY A 40 -9.25 4.32 -1.24
N LEU A 41 -9.38 5.06 -0.14
CA LEU A 41 -9.70 4.49 1.17
C LEU A 41 -11.19 4.22 1.38
N ALA A 42 -12.05 4.80 0.53
CA ALA A 42 -13.49 4.75 0.73
C ALA A 42 -14.03 3.31 0.80
N PRO A 43 -13.61 2.34 -0.05
CA PRO A 43 -14.11 0.98 0.07
C PRO A 43 -13.67 0.28 1.36
N PHE A 44 -12.43 0.50 1.83
CA PHE A 44 -11.94 -0.09 3.09
C PHE A 44 -12.74 0.36 4.30
N VAL A 45 -12.94 1.67 4.41
CA VAL A 45 -13.71 2.26 5.52
C VAL A 45 -15.18 1.89 5.37
N GLY A 46 -15.70 1.91 4.14
CA GLY A 46 -17.10 1.59 3.83
C GLY A 46 -17.48 0.16 4.18
N THR A 47 -16.67 -0.84 3.77
CA THR A 47 -16.95 -2.24 4.12
C THR A 47 -16.84 -2.48 5.62
N THR A 48 -15.85 -1.88 6.28
CA THR A 48 -15.69 -1.99 7.73
C THR A 48 -16.88 -1.38 8.47
N ALA A 49 -17.33 -0.19 8.08
CA ALA A 49 -18.51 0.46 8.65
C ALA A 49 -19.79 -0.34 8.38
N ALA A 50 -19.94 -0.89 7.17
CA ALA A 50 -21.09 -1.73 6.82
C ALA A 50 -21.16 -2.99 7.70
N ALA A 51 -20.03 -3.64 8.00
CA ALA A 51 -19.99 -4.80 8.89
C ALA A 51 -20.35 -4.46 10.35
N ILE A 52 -20.14 -3.21 10.79
CA ILE A 52 -20.57 -2.73 12.11
C ILE A 52 -22.09 -2.50 12.13
N VAL A 53 -22.63 -1.85 11.09
CA VAL A 53 -24.05 -1.47 11.03
C VAL A 53 -24.96 -2.65 10.69
N ALA A 54 -24.49 -3.56 9.85
CA ALA A 54 -25.23 -4.73 9.37
C ALA A 54 -24.38 -6.01 9.53
N PRO A 55 -24.23 -6.54 10.75
CA PRO A 55 -23.37 -7.68 11.05
C PRO A 55 -23.74 -8.97 10.30
N GLU A 56 -24.95 -9.09 9.78
CA GLU A 56 -25.40 -10.17 8.91
C GLU A 56 -24.58 -10.26 7.61
N PHE A 57 -24.06 -9.13 7.10
CA PHE A 57 -23.27 -9.08 5.88
C PHE A 57 -21.75 -9.07 6.11
N THR A 58 -21.27 -9.34 7.33
CA THR A 58 -19.83 -9.28 7.65
C THR A 58 -18.97 -10.13 6.71
N PHE A 59 -19.37 -11.36 6.39
CA PHE A 59 -18.58 -12.21 5.49
C PHE A 59 -18.48 -11.65 4.07
N LEU A 60 -19.59 -11.11 3.53
CA LEU A 60 -19.59 -10.44 2.23
C LEU A 60 -18.70 -9.19 2.27
N ALA A 61 -18.77 -8.40 3.35
CA ALA A 61 -17.93 -7.23 3.54
C ALA A 61 -16.43 -7.60 3.62
N MET A 62 -16.09 -8.71 4.30
CA MET A 62 -14.73 -9.26 4.33
C MET A 62 -14.24 -9.66 2.93
N GLU A 63 -15.07 -10.32 2.14
CA GLU A 63 -14.73 -10.75 0.78
C GLU A 63 -14.51 -9.55 -0.14
N VAL A 64 -15.42 -8.57 -0.14
CA VAL A 64 -15.28 -7.33 -0.92
C VAL A 64 -14.01 -6.59 -0.52
N GLN A 65 -13.74 -6.49 0.78
CA GLN A 65 -12.53 -5.84 1.28
C GLN A 65 -11.26 -6.60 0.89
N SER A 66 -11.28 -7.92 0.88
CA SER A 66 -10.18 -8.78 0.42
C SER A 66 -9.89 -8.58 -1.08
N VAL A 67 -10.92 -8.62 -1.92
CA VAL A 67 -10.76 -8.39 -3.37
C VAL A 67 -10.20 -6.99 -3.64
N TYR A 68 -10.76 -5.97 -2.99
CA TYR A 68 -10.28 -4.60 -3.15
C TYR A 68 -8.84 -4.41 -2.63
N SER A 69 -8.49 -5.09 -1.53
CA SER A 69 -7.12 -5.12 -1.00
C SER A 69 -6.13 -5.62 -2.03
N THR A 70 -6.47 -6.70 -2.74
CA THR A 70 -5.63 -7.27 -3.81
C THR A 70 -5.49 -6.33 -5.00
N THR A 71 -6.54 -5.62 -5.38
CA THR A 71 -6.48 -4.60 -6.44
C THR A 71 -5.51 -3.47 -6.08
N ILE A 72 -5.61 -2.93 -4.86
CA ILE A 72 -4.77 -1.81 -4.42
C ILE A 72 -3.31 -2.26 -4.20
N LEU A 73 -3.05 -3.46 -3.67
CA LEU A 73 -1.69 -4.00 -3.58
C LEU A 73 -1.05 -4.17 -4.97
N SER A 74 -1.82 -4.61 -5.95
CA SER A 74 -1.36 -4.72 -7.34
C SER A 74 -1.03 -3.36 -7.95
N PHE A 75 -1.90 -2.37 -7.76
CA PHE A 75 -1.67 -0.99 -8.19
C PHE A 75 -0.40 -0.40 -7.55
N MET A 76 -0.23 -0.59 -6.23
CA MET A 76 0.93 -0.05 -5.51
C MET A 76 2.23 -0.76 -5.88
N GLY A 77 2.20 -2.06 -6.11
CA GLY A 77 3.34 -2.80 -6.66
C GLY A 77 3.79 -2.20 -7.99
N ALA A 78 2.87 -1.95 -8.92
CA ALA A 78 3.17 -1.38 -10.24
C ALA A 78 3.92 -0.04 -10.19
N VAL A 79 3.76 0.76 -9.13
CA VAL A 79 4.51 2.01 -8.93
C VAL A 79 6.03 1.77 -8.89
N HIS A 80 6.49 0.68 -8.27
CA HIS A 80 7.93 0.37 -8.22
C HIS A 80 8.49 0.00 -9.60
N TYR A 81 7.71 -0.69 -10.43
CA TYR A 81 8.08 -0.98 -11.81
C TYR A 81 8.18 0.32 -12.62
N GLY A 82 7.17 1.19 -12.52
CA GLY A 82 7.13 2.46 -13.23
C GLY A 82 8.27 3.41 -12.83
N LEU A 83 8.62 3.47 -11.55
CA LEU A 83 9.76 4.26 -11.08
C LEU A 83 11.10 3.70 -11.56
N ALA A 84 11.26 2.37 -11.59
CA ALA A 84 12.46 1.73 -12.15
C ALA A 84 12.60 2.03 -13.65
N MET A 85 11.49 2.03 -14.40
CA MET A 85 11.48 2.42 -15.82
C MET A 85 11.79 3.92 -16.01
N ALA A 86 11.33 4.79 -15.12
CA ALA A 86 11.62 6.22 -15.18
C ALA A 86 13.12 6.55 -15.01
N GLU A 87 13.90 5.64 -14.41
CA GLU A 87 15.35 5.75 -14.25
C GLU A 87 16.15 5.12 -15.43
N TYR A 88 15.47 4.61 -16.46
CA TYR A 88 16.08 4.00 -17.64
C TYR A 88 17.08 4.94 -18.33
N GLY A 89 18.30 4.46 -18.56
CA GLY A 89 19.39 5.23 -19.19
C GLY A 89 20.36 5.91 -18.20
N ASN A 90 20.08 5.94 -16.90
CA ASN A 90 21.06 6.35 -15.88
C ASN A 90 21.95 5.17 -15.49
N ILE A 91 23.11 5.07 -16.14
CA ILE A 91 24.07 3.94 -16.13
C ILE A 91 24.62 3.57 -14.72
N GLY A 92 24.42 4.42 -13.69
CA GLY A 92 24.97 4.23 -12.34
C GLY A 92 24.14 3.40 -11.35
N LEU A 93 22.91 2.96 -11.68
CA LEU A 93 21.95 2.38 -10.71
C LEU A 93 21.53 0.91 -11.01
N ASN A 94 22.31 0.17 -11.80
CA ASN A 94 21.87 -1.12 -12.37
C ASN A 94 21.47 -2.20 -11.34
N GLN A 95 22.08 -2.26 -10.14
CA GLN A 95 21.67 -3.24 -9.12
C GLN A 95 20.36 -2.87 -8.39
N SER A 96 20.02 -1.57 -8.31
CA SER A 96 18.83 -1.10 -7.58
C SER A 96 17.52 -1.42 -8.33
N ASN A 97 17.59 -1.62 -9.65
CA ASN A 97 16.40 -1.77 -10.49
C ASN A 97 15.81 -3.19 -10.44
N ALA A 98 16.65 -4.23 -10.38
CA ALA A 98 16.19 -5.62 -10.27
C ALA A 98 15.34 -5.84 -9.00
N VAL A 99 15.76 -5.27 -7.88
CA VAL A 99 15.01 -5.33 -6.61
C VAL A 99 13.69 -4.57 -6.69
N ARG A 100 13.62 -3.46 -7.43
CA ARG A 100 12.36 -2.72 -7.62
C ARG A 100 11.39 -3.47 -8.52
N TYR A 101 11.89 -4.14 -9.55
CA TYR A 101 11.07 -5.01 -10.39
C TYR A 101 10.50 -6.19 -9.60
N SER A 102 11.29 -6.84 -8.75
CA SER A 102 10.75 -7.91 -7.90
C SER A 102 9.74 -7.35 -6.88
N LEU A 103 10.06 -6.25 -6.19
CA LEU A 103 9.14 -5.59 -5.25
C LEU A 103 7.83 -5.12 -5.89
N SER A 104 7.79 -4.93 -7.21
CA SER A 104 6.55 -4.56 -7.91
C SER A 104 5.57 -5.72 -8.08
N VAL A 105 6.09 -6.94 -8.28
CA VAL A 105 5.28 -8.12 -8.59
C VAL A 105 4.97 -8.92 -7.33
N THR A 106 5.91 -9.00 -6.38
CA THR A 106 5.74 -9.77 -5.14
C THR A 106 4.46 -9.44 -4.36
N PRO A 107 4.15 -8.17 -4.01
CA PRO A 107 2.94 -7.88 -3.24
C PRO A 107 1.65 -8.22 -4.01
N ALA A 108 1.64 -8.05 -5.34
CA ALA A 108 0.50 -8.40 -6.18
C ALA A 108 0.23 -9.91 -6.19
N LEU A 109 1.29 -10.72 -6.38
CA LEU A 109 1.18 -12.18 -6.37
C LEU A 109 0.82 -12.72 -4.98
N VAL A 110 1.44 -12.20 -3.92
CA VAL A 110 1.11 -12.59 -2.54
C VAL A 110 -0.36 -12.30 -2.25
N ALA A 111 -0.86 -11.12 -2.62
CA ALA A 111 -2.25 -10.76 -2.42
C ALA A 111 -3.20 -11.63 -3.25
N PHE A 112 -2.87 -11.88 -4.52
CA PHE A 112 -3.64 -12.73 -5.41
C PHE A 112 -3.77 -14.16 -4.87
N PHE A 113 -2.66 -14.82 -4.55
CA PHE A 113 -2.70 -16.18 -4.02
C PHE A 113 -3.38 -16.26 -2.66
N ALA A 114 -3.18 -15.25 -1.80
CA ALA A 114 -3.89 -15.17 -0.53
C ALA A 114 -5.41 -15.10 -0.73
N THR A 115 -5.89 -14.30 -1.70
CA THR A 115 -7.32 -14.17 -2.00
C THR A 115 -7.92 -15.43 -2.62
N ILE A 116 -7.22 -16.11 -3.54
CA ILE A 116 -7.81 -17.26 -4.24
C ILE A 116 -7.65 -18.59 -3.49
N LEU A 117 -6.55 -18.78 -2.75
CA LEU A 117 -6.24 -20.06 -2.09
C LEU A 117 -6.57 -20.03 -0.60
N GLY A 118 -6.54 -18.86 0.03
CA GLY A 118 -6.80 -18.70 1.45
C GLY A 118 -8.29 -18.57 1.76
N ASN A 119 -8.66 -18.92 2.99
CA ASN A 119 -9.95 -18.46 3.50
C ASN A 119 -9.90 -16.92 3.70
N VAL A 120 -11.07 -16.28 3.68
CA VAL A 120 -11.16 -14.81 3.71
C VAL A 120 -10.42 -14.18 4.91
N PRO A 121 -10.50 -14.70 6.16
CA PRO A 121 -9.74 -14.16 7.28
C PRO A 121 -8.22 -14.26 7.09
N THR A 122 -7.70 -15.39 6.60
CA THR A 122 -6.27 -15.55 6.35
C THR A 122 -5.81 -14.64 5.21
N ALA A 123 -6.63 -14.48 4.16
CA ALA A 123 -6.34 -13.57 3.06
C ALA A 123 -6.16 -12.13 3.56
N LEU A 124 -7.10 -11.63 4.37
CA LEU A 124 -7.04 -10.31 4.98
C LEU A 124 -5.81 -10.13 5.89
N ALA A 125 -5.44 -11.15 6.68
CA ALA A 125 -4.24 -11.11 7.51
C ALA A 125 -2.97 -11.00 6.65
N VAL A 126 -2.88 -11.77 5.55
CA VAL A 126 -1.77 -11.69 4.60
C VAL A 126 -1.73 -10.33 3.91
N HIS A 127 -2.89 -9.76 3.54
CA HIS A 127 -2.96 -8.41 2.96
C HIS A 127 -2.46 -7.36 3.94
N LEU A 128 -2.86 -7.43 5.22
CA LEU A 128 -2.39 -6.53 6.28
C LEU A 128 -0.86 -6.54 6.38
N VAL A 129 -0.25 -7.73 6.42
CA VAL A 129 1.21 -7.87 6.45
C VAL A 129 1.83 -7.31 5.16
N SER A 130 1.22 -7.60 4.01
CA SER A 130 1.71 -7.15 2.69
C SER A 130 1.72 -5.62 2.56
N TYR A 131 0.67 -4.94 3.04
CA TYR A 131 0.60 -3.47 3.06
C TYR A 131 1.73 -2.85 3.91
N ASN A 132 1.99 -3.43 5.09
CA ASN A 132 3.02 -2.94 6.00
C ASN A 132 4.43 -3.25 5.47
N ALA A 133 4.63 -4.41 4.87
CA ALA A 133 5.89 -4.76 4.20
C ALA A 133 6.17 -3.83 3.01
N LEU A 134 5.16 -3.52 2.21
CA LEU A 134 5.28 -2.59 1.08
C LEU A 134 5.55 -1.16 1.57
N LEU A 135 4.89 -0.69 2.63
CA LEU A 135 5.21 0.59 3.26
C LEU A 135 6.66 0.62 3.75
N TRP A 136 7.14 -0.45 4.38
CA TRP A 136 8.53 -0.52 4.80
C TRP A 136 9.49 -0.42 3.62
N ALA A 137 9.21 -1.12 2.52
CA ALA A 137 9.99 -1.01 1.29
C ALA A 137 9.97 0.41 0.70
N ASP A 138 8.81 1.08 0.70
CA ASP A 138 8.63 2.47 0.29
C ASP A 138 9.50 3.42 1.14
N LEU A 139 9.53 3.23 2.47
CA LEU A 139 10.35 4.03 3.38
C LEU A 139 11.85 3.80 3.19
N VAL A 140 12.26 2.55 2.93
CA VAL A 140 13.66 2.24 2.59
C VAL A 140 14.05 2.90 1.27
N ALA A 141 13.18 2.86 0.25
CA ALA A 141 13.40 3.55 -1.02
C ALA A 141 13.47 5.07 -0.84
N ALA A 142 12.64 5.64 0.04
CA ALA A 142 12.66 7.05 0.36
C ALA A 142 13.97 7.49 1.02
N ARG A 143 14.50 6.72 1.97
CA ARG A 143 15.80 7.00 2.60
C ARG A 143 16.95 6.96 1.60
N LYS A 144 16.83 6.15 0.54
CA LYS A 144 17.79 6.08 -0.58
C LYS A 144 17.60 7.19 -1.63
N GLY A 145 16.61 8.08 -1.45
CA GLY A 145 16.31 9.15 -2.41
C GLY A 145 15.68 8.67 -3.72
N LEU A 146 15.16 7.44 -3.75
CA LEU A 146 14.61 6.81 -4.96
C LEU A 146 13.14 7.17 -5.24
N VAL A 147 12.51 7.91 -4.32
CA VAL A 147 11.13 8.38 -4.45
C VAL A 147 11.02 9.86 -4.09
N PRO A 148 10.02 10.58 -4.61
CA PRO A 148 9.77 11.97 -4.23
C PRO A 148 9.55 12.14 -2.72
N SER A 149 9.99 13.26 -2.15
CA SER A 149 9.95 13.52 -0.70
C SER A 149 8.54 13.53 -0.09
N TRP A 150 7.50 13.84 -0.87
CA TRP A 150 6.10 13.86 -0.41
C TRP A 150 5.46 12.46 -0.34
N TYR A 151 6.01 11.49 -1.06
CA TYR A 151 5.46 10.14 -1.18
C TYR A 151 5.42 9.36 0.15
N PRO A 152 6.52 9.22 0.92
CA PRO A 152 6.52 8.40 2.14
C PRO A 152 5.54 8.90 3.21
N GLY A 153 5.41 10.23 3.37
CA GLY A 153 4.46 10.82 4.32
C GLY A 153 3.01 10.47 3.98
N MET A 154 2.63 10.55 2.71
CA MET A 154 1.31 10.14 2.24
C MET A 154 1.07 8.65 2.47
N ARG A 155 2.05 7.81 2.13
CA ARG A 155 1.95 6.34 2.25
C ARG A 155 1.74 5.88 3.69
N ILE A 156 2.38 6.53 4.67
CA ILE A 156 2.17 6.24 6.10
C ILE A 156 0.69 6.40 6.50
N TRP A 157 0.05 7.50 6.11
CA TRP A 157 -1.37 7.73 6.45
C TRP A 157 -2.31 6.77 5.73
N LEU A 158 -2.12 6.59 4.42
CA LEU A 158 -2.98 5.70 3.64
C LEU A 158 -2.88 4.27 4.18
N THR A 159 -1.66 3.74 4.35
CA THR A 159 -1.45 2.39 4.87
C THR A 159 -1.91 2.26 6.33
N GLY A 160 -1.76 3.31 7.15
CA GLY A 160 -2.27 3.31 8.51
C GLY A 160 -3.79 3.13 8.58
N ILE A 161 -4.53 3.87 7.74
CA ILE A 161 -5.99 3.76 7.66
C ILE A 161 -6.40 2.39 7.11
N VAL A 162 -5.78 1.93 6.02
CA VAL A 162 -6.03 0.59 5.46
C VAL A 162 -5.79 -0.50 6.51
N SER A 163 -4.68 -0.40 7.26
CA SER A 163 -4.33 -1.37 8.29
C SER A 163 -5.36 -1.39 9.42
N ALA A 164 -5.83 -0.22 9.85
CA ALA A 164 -6.89 -0.11 10.85
C ALA A 164 -8.21 -0.71 10.35
N SER A 165 -8.60 -0.45 9.09
CA SER A 165 -9.80 -1.03 8.49
C SER A 165 -9.71 -2.54 8.35
N ILE A 166 -8.59 -3.09 7.88
CA ILE A 166 -8.40 -4.55 7.78
C ILE A 166 -8.38 -5.19 9.17
N GLY A 167 -7.67 -4.59 10.13
CA GLY A 167 -7.64 -5.07 11.52
C GLY A 167 -9.02 -5.07 12.17
N GLY A 168 -9.80 -4.00 11.99
CA GLY A 168 -11.18 -3.92 12.45
C GLY A 168 -12.08 -4.97 11.80
N MET A 169 -11.97 -5.16 10.50
CA MET A 169 -12.71 -6.18 9.78
C MET A 169 -12.38 -7.61 10.26
N LEU A 170 -11.09 -7.91 10.49
CA LEU A 170 -10.65 -9.19 11.05
C LEU A 170 -11.24 -9.44 12.45
N TYR A 171 -11.24 -8.41 13.30
CA TYR A 171 -11.83 -8.48 14.63
C TYR A 171 -13.33 -8.79 14.57
N LEU A 172 -14.08 -8.07 13.73
CA LEU A 172 -15.51 -8.29 13.54
C LEU A 172 -15.82 -9.69 13.00
N GLY A 173 -15.03 -10.18 12.04
CA GLY A 173 -15.14 -11.54 11.52
C GLY A 173 -14.89 -12.60 12.60
N TYR A 174 -13.88 -12.41 13.44
CA TYR A 174 -13.56 -13.31 14.54
C TYR A 174 -14.68 -13.37 15.60
N THR A 175 -15.22 -12.21 16.00
CA THR A 175 -16.33 -12.16 16.98
C THR A 175 -17.59 -12.85 16.46
N LYS A 176 -17.89 -12.71 15.16
CA LYS A 176 -19.04 -13.37 14.54
C LYS A 176 -18.87 -14.90 14.52
N ASP A 177 -17.69 -15.39 14.11
CA ASP A 177 -17.38 -16.82 14.08
C ASP A 177 -17.50 -17.50 15.47
N GLN A 178 -17.09 -16.80 16.53
CA GLN A 178 -17.27 -17.29 17.91
C GLN A 178 -18.75 -17.41 18.29
N LYS A 179 -19.54 -16.36 18.03
CA LYS A 179 -20.96 -16.33 18.36
C LYS A 179 -21.74 -17.41 17.63
N ASP A 180 -21.41 -17.66 16.36
CA ASP A 180 -22.07 -18.69 15.55
C ASP A 180 -21.78 -20.10 16.11
N LYS A 181 -20.57 -20.35 16.64
CA LYS A 181 -20.22 -21.63 17.30
C LYS A 181 -20.96 -21.84 18.61
N GLU A 182 -21.04 -20.82 19.48
CA GLU A 182 -21.77 -20.90 20.75
C GLU A 182 -23.26 -21.25 20.53
N VAL A 183 -23.89 -20.68 19.50
CA VAL A 183 -25.30 -20.97 19.17
C VAL A 183 -25.51 -22.40 18.69
N VAL A 184 -24.53 -22.99 18.00
CA VAL A 184 -24.60 -24.38 17.52
C VAL A 184 -24.41 -25.37 18.67
N GLU A 185 -23.44 -25.12 19.55
CA GLU A 185 -23.18 -25.96 20.71
C GLU A 185 -24.35 -25.90 21.72
N GLY A 186 -24.89 -24.71 21.97
CA GLY A 186 -26.03 -24.52 22.88
C GLY A 186 -27.36 -25.12 22.39
N LYS A 187 -27.49 -25.43 21.09
CA LYS A 187 -28.65 -26.16 20.54
C LYS A 187 -28.50 -27.69 20.62
N SER A 188 -27.30 -28.17 20.93
CA SER A 188 -26.97 -29.60 21.00
C SER A 188 -26.93 -30.14 22.43
N ALA A 189 -27.10 -29.27 23.44
CA ALA A 189 -27.27 -29.57 24.86
C ALA A 189 -28.76 -29.55 25.25
#